data_AF-A0A5M3X3R2-F1
#
_entry.id   AF-A0A5M3X3R2-F1
#
_cell.length_a   1.000
_cell.length_b   1.000
_cell.length_c   1.000
_cell.angle_alpha   90.00
_cell.angle_beta   90.00
_cell.angle_gamma   90.00
#
_symmetry.space_group_name_H-M   'P 1'
#
loop_
_entity.id
_entity.type
_entity.pdbx_description
1 polymer ?
#
loop_
_entity_poly.entity_id
_entity_poly.type
_entity_poly.pdbx_seq_one_letter_code
_entity_poly.pdbx_strand_id
1 'polypeptide(L)'
;MVVALNSSYQSRPSTIGVRLTEGIGELELAATFVSYTEESMVGRTVAVGDGPVRSRHGLTFVPRSTVAAAAADLDRLLVPGLDAFRLQVPGTAGLRPEYLHTTEEFAFDPVLRDIARTYDVQTARFAAKTLEYPLQDVKLTGRAWPWTETLIPAVLALLGAAAAITAGMVFRRVRAAGD
;
A
#
# COMPACT_ATOMS: atom_id res chain seq x y z
N MET A 1 9.48 0.13 15.12
CA MET A 1 9.88 -1.27 14.83
C MET A 1 9.18 -1.81 13.58
N VAL A 2 7.89 -1.56 13.38
CA VAL A 2 7.16 -1.94 12.15
C VAL A 2 7.72 -1.25 10.89
N VAL A 3 8.08 0.05 10.96
CA VAL A 3 8.70 0.78 9.82
C VAL A 3 9.97 0.12 9.30
N ALA A 4 10.89 -0.24 10.19
CA ALA A 4 12.14 -0.86 9.77
C ALA A 4 11.93 -2.25 9.16
N LEU A 5 10.88 -2.98 9.57
CA LEU A 5 10.53 -4.26 8.98
C LEU A 5 9.75 -4.08 7.66
N ASN A 6 8.87 -3.08 7.57
CA ASN A 6 8.04 -2.85 6.38
C ASN A 6 8.84 -2.18 5.24
N SER A 7 9.75 -1.26 5.57
CA SER A 7 10.61 -0.58 4.59
C SER A 7 11.75 -1.46 4.07
N SER A 8 12.13 -2.52 4.78
CA SER A 8 13.20 -3.43 4.36
C SER A 8 12.72 -4.69 3.65
N TYR A 9 11.43 -5.04 3.72
CA TYR A 9 10.90 -6.31 3.17
C TYR A 9 9.80 -6.21 2.12
N GLN A 10 9.33 -5.02 1.73
CA GLN A 10 8.49 -4.91 0.53
C GLN A 10 9.34 -4.95 -0.73
N SER A 11 9.72 -6.17 -1.15
CA SER A 11 10.51 -6.41 -2.35
C SER A 11 9.84 -5.93 -3.65
N ARG A 12 8.53 -5.61 -3.64
CA ARG A 12 7.80 -4.90 -4.71
C ARG A 12 6.61 -4.11 -4.13
N PRO A 13 6.73 -2.79 -3.89
CA PRO A 13 5.57 -1.96 -3.60
C PRO A 13 4.66 -1.94 -4.82
N SER A 14 3.35 -2.04 -4.62
CA SER A 14 2.38 -2.05 -5.73
C SER A 14 2.34 -0.69 -6.42
N THR A 15 2.30 -0.67 -7.75
CA THR A 15 2.08 0.55 -8.52
C THR A 15 0.57 0.78 -8.68
N ILE A 16 0.09 1.86 -8.08
CA ILE A 16 -1.34 2.15 -7.93
C ILE A 16 -1.68 3.38 -8.77
N GLY A 17 -2.57 3.23 -9.75
CA GLY A 17 -3.17 4.35 -10.45
C GLY A 17 -4.23 5.00 -9.58
N VAL A 18 -4.19 6.32 -9.42
CA VAL A 18 -5.25 7.10 -8.77
C VAL A 18 -5.95 7.90 -9.86
N ARG A 19 -7.18 7.51 -10.21
CA ARG A 19 -7.96 8.17 -11.26
C ARG A 19 -8.40 9.55 -10.79
N LEU A 20 -7.98 10.58 -11.51
CA LEU A 20 -8.51 11.92 -11.32
C LEU A 20 -9.86 12.05 -12.01
N THR A 21 -10.87 12.50 -11.27
CA THR A 21 -12.23 12.73 -11.78
C THR A 21 -12.63 14.18 -11.55
N GLU A 22 -13.48 14.71 -12.42
CA GLU A 22 -14.04 16.05 -12.25
C GLU A 22 -14.87 16.13 -10.95
N GLY A 23 -14.74 17.25 -10.23
CA GLY A 23 -15.43 17.47 -8.96
C GLY A 23 -14.89 16.64 -7.80
N ILE A 24 -13.75 15.95 -7.95
CA ILE A 24 -13.16 15.18 -6.86
C ILE A 24 -12.86 16.08 -5.65
N GLY A 25 -13.19 15.60 -4.46
CA GLY A 25 -12.83 16.31 -3.25
C GLY A 25 -11.33 16.18 -2.95
N GLU A 26 -10.74 17.28 -2.53
CA GLU A 26 -9.30 17.44 -2.28
C GLU A 26 -8.86 16.54 -1.13
N LEU A 27 -9.72 16.37 -0.11
CA LEU A 27 -9.42 15.55 1.04
C LEU A 27 -9.48 14.06 0.71
N GLU A 28 -10.47 13.63 -0.08
CA GLU A 28 -10.56 12.26 -0.59
C GLU A 28 -9.33 11.90 -1.46
N LEU A 29 -8.86 12.85 -2.26
CA LEU A 29 -7.65 12.71 -3.06
C LEU A 29 -6.40 12.66 -2.18
N ALA A 30 -6.24 13.61 -1.25
CA ALA A 30 -5.10 13.69 -0.34
C ALA A 30 -5.01 12.45 0.55
N ALA A 31 -6.12 11.98 1.10
CA ALA A 31 -6.18 10.77 1.91
C ALA A 31 -5.66 9.55 1.14
N THR A 32 -5.98 9.46 -0.15
CA THR A 32 -5.51 8.36 -1.02
C THR A 32 -4.00 8.43 -1.23
N PHE A 33 -3.45 9.59 -1.60
CA PHE A 33 -2.01 9.73 -1.84
C PHE A 33 -1.19 9.55 -0.56
N VAL A 34 -1.48 10.35 0.47
CA VAL A 34 -0.68 10.39 1.71
C VAL A 34 -0.67 9.03 2.41
N SER A 35 -1.82 8.38 2.56
CA SER A 35 -1.92 7.10 3.27
C SER A 35 -1.12 5.99 2.59
N TYR A 36 -1.10 5.95 1.26
CA TYR A 36 -0.45 4.88 0.49
C TYR A 36 1.06 5.07 0.34
N THR A 37 1.54 6.31 0.17
CA THR A 37 2.96 6.58 -0.08
C THR A 37 3.72 6.97 1.19
N GLU A 38 3.27 8.01 1.89
CA GLU A 38 4.05 8.63 2.97
C GLU A 38 3.89 7.85 4.28
N GLU A 39 2.69 7.36 4.54
CA GLU A 39 2.33 6.86 5.87
C GLU A 39 2.45 5.35 6.01
N SER A 40 2.16 4.60 4.94
CA SER A 40 2.23 3.14 4.94
C SER A 40 3.37 2.58 4.08
N MET A 41 3.88 3.36 3.11
CA MET A 41 4.89 2.95 2.13
C MET A 41 4.56 1.63 1.41
N VAL A 42 3.25 1.30 1.28
CA VAL A 42 2.80 0.02 0.68
C VAL A 42 2.68 0.05 -0.84
N GLY A 43 2.75 1.24 -1.43
CA GLY A 43 2.59 1.41 -2.86
C GLY A 43 3.19 2.70 -3.38
N ARG A 44 3.36 2.74 -4.70
CA ARG A 44 3.65 3.94 -5.47
C ARG A 44 2.38 4.40 -6.14
N THR A 45 1.87 5.57 -5.79
CA THR A 45 0.69 6.15 -6.43
C THR A 45 1.06 7.00 -7.64
N VAL A 46 0.32 6.86 -8.74
CA VAL A 46 0.44 7.68 -9.95
C VAL A 46 -0.92 8.30 -10.25
N ALA A 47 -0.99 9.64 -10.27
CA ALA A 47 -2.20 10.34 -10.72
C ALA A 47 -2.42 10.07 -12.22
N VAL A 48 -3.56 9.49 -12.57
CA VAL A 48 -3.91 9.15 -13.95
C VAL A 48 -5.19 9.82 -14.41
N GLY A 49 -5.20 10.32 -15.64
CA GLY A 49 -6.33 11.08 -16.19
C GLY A 49 -6.05 11.50 -17.63
N ASP A 50 -7.10 11.78 -18.39
CA ASP A 50 -6.98 12.13 -19.82
C ASP A 50 -6.76 13.64 -20.03
N GLY A 51 -6.83 14.43 -18.96
CA GLY A 51 -6.56 15.87 -18.94
C GLY A 51 -6.65 16.44 -17.53
N PRO A 52 -6.39 17.75 -17.37
CA PRO A 52 -6.59 18.44 -16.10
C PRO A 52 -8.04 18.36 -15.64
N VAL A 53 -8.26 18.17 -14.35
CA VAL A 53 -9.60 18.17 -13.73
C VAL A 53 -9.69 19.24 -12.66
N ARG A 54 -10.90 19.74 -12.42
CA ARG A 54 -11.15 20.65 -11.30
C ARG A 54 -11.74 19.89 -10.12
N SER A 55 -11.21 20.17 -8.94
CA SER A 55 -11.70 19.61 -7.69
C SER A 55 -12.98 20.30 -7.22
N ARG A 56 -13.64 19.71 -6.22
CA ARG A 56 -14.88 20.23 -5.62
C ARG A 56 -14.75 21.69 -5.16
N HIS A 57 -13.62 22.08 -4.58
CA HIS A 57 -13.39 23.43 -4.06
C HIS A 57 -12.45 24.26 -4.97
N GLY A 58 -12.30 23.85 -6.24
CA GLY A 58 -11.80 24.71 -7.30
C GLY A 58 -10.30 24.66 -7.59
N LEU A 59 -9.56 23.73 -7.00
CA LEU A 59 -8.18 23.41 -7.37
C LEU A 59 -8.13 22.68 -8.72
N THR A 60 -7.08 22.91 -9.49
CA THR A 60 -6.85 22.19 -10.75
C THR A 60 -5.77 21.14 -10.53
N PHE A 61 -6.11 19.88 -10.74
CA PHE A 61 -5.17 18.77 -10.69
C PHE A 61 -4.80 18.32 -12.09
N VAL A 62 -3.50 18.17 -12.34
CA VAL A 62 -2.96 17.70 -13.61
C VAL A 62 -2.49 16.25 -13.42
N PRO A 63 -2.99 15.29 -14.21
CA PRO A 63 -2.55 13.90 -14.12
C PRO A 63 -1.08 13.78 -14.51
N ARG A 64 -0.37 12.87 -13.85
CA ARG A 64 1.05 12.59 -14.12
C ARG A 64 1.24 11.73 -15.37
N SER A 65 0.24 10.92 -15.70
CA SER A 65 0.20 10.10 -16.91
C SER A 65 -1.23 9.98 -17.42
N THR A 66 -1.39 9.72 -18.72
CA THR A 66 -2.67 9.28 -19.25
C THR A 66 -2.93 7.84 -18.79
N VAL A 67 -4.20 7.42 -18.72
CA VAL A 67 -4.46 6.05 -18.29
C VAL A 67 -3.94 5.04 -19.31
N ALA A 68 -4.13 5.30 -20.60
CA ALA A 68 -3.62 4.43 -21.66
C ALA A 68 -2.11 4.21 -21.56
N ALA A 69 -1.34 5.24 -21.21
CA ALA A 69 0.11 5.14 -21.07
C ALA A 69 0.54 4.41 -19.78
N ALA A 70 -0.20 4.59 -18.67
CA ALA A 70 0.15 3.97 -17.40
C ALA A 70 -0.30 2.50 -17.27
N ALA A 71 -1.34 2.09 -18.00
CA ALA A 71 -2.08 0.86 -17.75
C ALA A 71 -1.24 -0.42 -17.64
N ALA A 72 -0.19 -0.55 -18.45
CA ALA A 72 0.66 -1.74 -18.47
C ALA A 72 1.48 -1.92 -17.18
N ASP A 73 1.74 -0.83 -16.47
CA ASP A 73 2.60 -0.79 -15.28
C ASP A 73 1.80 -0.71 -13.97
N LEU A 74 0.47 -0.58 -14.04
CA LEU A 74 -0.39 -0.47 -12.87
C LEU A 74 -0.87 -1.85 -12.41
N ASP A 75 -0.71 -2.12 -11.11
CA ASP A 75 -1.27 -3.29 -10.47
C ASP A 75 -2.77 -3.11 -10.15
N ARG A 76 -3.18 -1.87 -9.84
CA ARG A 76 -4.53 -1.50 -9.41
C ARG A 76 -4.90 -0.08 -9.87
N LEU A 77 -6.21 0.17 -9.99
CA LEU A 77 -6.76 1.49 -10.29
C LEU A 77 -7.74 1.91 -9.20
N LEU A 78 -7.30 2.78 -8.30
CA LEU A 78 -8.15 3.39 -7.28
C LEU A 78 -8.90 4.59 -7.86
N VAL A 79 -10.18 4.69 -7.52
CA VAL A 79 -11.06 5.78 -7.90
C VAL A 79 -11.59 6.44 -6.61
N PRO A 80 -10.95 7.53 -6.14
CA PRO A 80 -11.39 8.24 -4.95
C PRO A 80 -12.64 9.10 -5.20
N GLY A 81 -13.37 9.36 -4.12
CA GLY A 81 -14.53 10.24 -4.10
C GLY A 81 -15.86 9.51 -4.26
N LEU A 82 -16.83 9.88 -3.41
CA LEU A 82 -18.16 9.28 -3.39
C LEU A 82 -18.94 9.54 -4.69
N ASP A 83 -18.75 10.71 -5.28
CA ASP A 83 -19.41 11.07 -6.54
C ASP A 83 -18.92 10.19 -7.69
N ALA A 84 -17.64 9.79 -7.69
CA ALA A 84 -17.10 8.87 -8.68
C ALA A 84 -17.72 7.46 -8.55
N PHE A 85 -18.02 7.02 -7.32
CA PHE A 85 -18.78 5.78 -7.09
C PHE A 85 -20.24 5.90 -7.54
N ARG A 86 -20.92 7.01 -7.21
CA ARG A 86 -22.32 7.25 -7.62
C ARG A 86 -22.47 7.28 -9.14
N LEU A 87 -21.50 7.87 -9.83
CA LEU A 87 -21.46 7.96 -11.30
C LEU A 87 -20.92 6.68 -11.95
N GLN A 88 -20.47 5.70 -11.17
CA GLN A 88 -19.85 4.46 -11.65
C GLN A 88 -18.75 4.74 -12.69
N VAL A 89 -17.84 5.67 -12.35
CA VAL A 89 -16.74 6.07 -13.24
C VAL A 89 -15.99 4.82 -13.71
N PRO A 90 -16.00 4.52 -15.01
CA PRO A 90 -15.54 3.23 -15.48
C PRO A 90 -14.05 3.04 -15.25
N GLY A 91 -13.66 1.77 -15.13
CA GLY A 91 -12.27 1.38 -15.28
C GLY A 91 -11.75 1.74 -16.66
N THR A 92 -10.44 1.70 -16.81
CA THR A 92 -9.79 2.11 -18.05
C THR A 92 -8.63 1.16 -18.35
N ALA A 93 -8.42 0.88 -19.64
CA ALA A 93 -7.34 0.04 -20.13
C ALA A 93 -7.25 -1.36 -19.49
N GLY A 94 -8.41 -2.02 -19.29
CA GLY A 94 -8.50 -3.38 -18.75
C GLY A 94 -8.43 -3.49 -17.23
N LEU A 95 -8.10 -2.40 -16.52
CA LEU A 95 -8.12 -2.35 -15.07
C LEU A 95 -9.53 -2.07 -14.56
N ARG A 96 -9.98 -2.86 -13.58
CA ARG A 96 -11.26 -2.64 -12.91
C ARG A 96 -11.12 -1.45 -11.95
N PRO A 97 -12.09 -0.53 -11.91
CA PRO A 97 -12.06 0.58 -10.98
C PRO A 97 -12.34 0.07 -9.57
N GLU A 98 -11.52 0.48 -8.61
CA GLU A 98 -11.71 0.19 -7.20
C GLU A 98 -12.10 1.47 -6.48
N TYR A 99 -13.39 1.58 -6.14
CA TYR A 99 -13.91 2.76 -5.45
C TYR A 99 -13.60 2.68 -3.97
N LEU A 100 -12.93 3.72 -3.46
CA LEU A 100 -12.62 3.82 -2.03
C LEU A 100 -13.85 4.30 -1.25
N HIS A 101 -14.38 5.46 -1.63
CA HIS A 101 -15.49 6.11 -0.93
C HIS A 101 -16.83 5.63 -1.50
N THR A 102 -17.52 4.74 -0.79
CA THR A 102 -18.81 4.15 -1.23
C THR A 102 -20.01 4.64 -0.42
N THR A 103 -19.76 5.19 0.76
CA THR A 103 -20.74 5.81 1.66
C THR A 103 -20.26 7.18 2.08
N GLU A 104 -21.14 7.99 2.69
CA GLU A 104 -20.75 9.25 3.33
C GLU A 104 -20.02 8.92 4.64
N GLU A 105 -18.70 8.96 4.60
CA GLU A 105 -17.79 8.75 5.73
C GLU A 105 -16.58 9.68 5.59
N PHE A 106 -15.73 9.76 6.61
CA PHE A 106 -14.55 10.61 6.57
C PHE A 106 -13.54 10.09 5.53
N ALA A 107 -12.83 11.00 4.86
CA ALA A 107 -12.02 10.69 3.68
C ALA A 107 -10.95 9.60 3.89
N PHE A 108 -10.40 9.47 5.10
CA PHE A 108 -9.33 8.52 5.43
C PHE A 108 -9.84 7.11 5.79
N ASP A 109 -11.07 6.99 6.28
CA ASP A 109 -11.65 5.71 6.72
C ASP A 109 -11.64 4.63 5.64
N PRO A 110 -12.16 4.89 4.43
CA PRO A 110 -12.16 3.88 3.37
C PRO A 110 -10.74 3.54 2.90
N VAL A 111 -9.82 4.51 2.94
CA VAL A 111 -8.43 4.30 2.52
C VAL A 111 -7.72 3.37 3.50
N LEU A 112 -7.84 3.62 4.80
CA LEU A 112 -7.26 2.77 5.85
C LEU A 112 -7.90 1.37 5.85
N ARG A 113 -9.20 1.28 5.57
CA ARG A 113 -9.91 0.02 5.42
C ARG A 113 -9.44 -0.78 4.20
N ASP A 114 -9.18 -0.12 3.09
CA ASP A 114 -8.65 -0.74 1.88
C ASP A 114 -7.20 -1.22 2.08
N ILE A 115 -6.35 -0.44 2.75
CA ILE A 115 -5.00 -0.85 3.14
C ILE A 115 -5.06 -2.10 4.04
N ALA A 116 -5.96 -2.11 5.04
CA ALA A 116 -6.10 -3.26 5.94
C ALA A 116 -6.53 -4.54 5.20
N ARG A 117 -7.44 -4.40 4.23
CA ARG A 117 -7.97 -5.50 3.43
C ARG A 117 -6.93 -6.05 2.46
N THR A 118 -6.18 -5.15 1.81
CA THR A 118 -5.24 -5.50 0.73
C THR A 118 -3.94 -6.04 1.29
N TYR A 119 -3.38 -5.38 2.32
CA TYR A 119 -2.10 -5.74 2.90
C TYR A 119 -2.32 -6.46 4.23
N ASP A 120 -2.58 -5.70 5.29
CA ASP A 120 -2.83 -6.21 6.63
C ASP A 120 -3.28 -5.10 7.60
N VAL A 121 -3.88 -5.52 8.71
CA VAL A 121 -4.41 -4.64 9.75
C VAL A 121 -3.32 -3.84 10.48
N GLN A 122 -2.10 -4.36 10.64
CA GLN A 122 -1.03 -3.61 11.32
C GLN A 122 -0.51 -2.47 10.48
N THR A 123 -0.40 -2.68 9.17
CA THR A 123 0.02 -1.64 8.23
C THR A 123 -0.98 -0.49 8.22
N ALA A 124 -2.29 -0.77 8.21
CA ALA A 124 -3.32 0.26 8.35
C ALA A 124 -3.26 0.97 9.72
N ARG A 125 -3.05 0.24 10.81
CA ARG A 125 -2.88 0.83 12.16
C ARG A 125 -1.64 1.69 12.26
N PHE A 126 -0.56 1.28 11.63
CA PHE A 126 0.68 2.04 11.58
C PHE A 126 0.46 3.36 10.83
N ALA A 127 -0.14 3.32 9.64
CA ALA A 127 -0.48 4.51 8.87
C ALA A 127 -1.37 5.47 9.67
N ALA A 128 -2.44 4.95 10.30
CA ALA A 128 -3.31 5.76 11.16
C ALA A 128 -2.55 6.36 12.34
N LYS A 129 -1.60 5.62 12.94
CA LYS A 129 -0.80 6.14 14.06
C LYS A 129 0.12 7.27 13.63
N THR A 130 0.74 7.18 12.45
CA THR A 130 1.63 8.23 11.92
C THR A 130 0.84 9.48 11.52
N LEU A 131 -0.37 9.29 10.98
CA LEU A 131 -1.35 10.35 10.72
C LEU A 131 -1.98 10.97 11.98
N GLU A 132 -1.67 10.43 13.16
CA GLU A 132 -2.38 10.73 14.42
C GLU A 132 -3.91 10.57 14.32
N TYR A 133 -4.36 9.68 13.43
CA TYR A 133 -5.76 9.45 13.11
C TYR A 133 -6.42 8.46 14.10
N PRO A 134 -7.56 8.82 14.72
CA PRO A 134 -8.27 7.93 15.65
C PRO A 134 -9.03 6.81 14.92
N LEU A 135 -8.78 5.56 15.29
CA LEU A 135 -9.41 4.38 14.69
C LEU A 135 -10.68 3.88 15.42
N GLN A 136 -11.26 4.67 16.32
CA GLN A 136 -12.29 4.21 17.26
C GLN A 136 -13.53 3.63 16.55
N ASP A 137 -13.92 4.23 15.43
CA ASP A 137 -15.11 3.85 14.66
C ASP A 137 -14.78 3.07 13.37
N VAL A 138 -13.49 2.85 13.08
CA VAL A 138 -13.04 2.22 11.82
C VAL A 138 -12.83 0.72 12.00
N LYS A 139 -13.72 -0.09 11.41
CA LYS A 139 -13.56 -1.54 11.35
C LYS A 139 -12.51 -1.95 10.31
N LEU A 140 -11.30 -2.24 10.77
CA LEU A 140 -10.21 -2.78 9.94
C LEU A 140 -10.34 -4.30 9.82
N THR A 141 -10.45 -4.80 8.60
CA THR A 141 -10.60 -6.24 8.30
C THR A 141 -9.50 -6.68 7.35
N GLY A 142 -8.86 -7.82 7.61
CA GLY A 142 -7.81 -8.37 6.75
C GLY A 142 -6.89 -9.29 7.54
N ARG A 143 -5.70 -9.54 6.98
CA ARG A 143 -4.66 -10.32 7.67
C ARG A 143 -4.22 -9.55 8.92
N ALA A 144 -4.08 -10.24 10.05
CA ALA A 144 -3.71 -9.58 11.31
C ALA A 144 -2.23 -9.14 11.35
N TRP A 145 -1.39 -9.69 10.48
CA TRP A 145 0.06 -9.46 10.43
C TRP A 145 0.62 -9.75 9.01
N PRO A 146 1.68 -9.05 8.55
CA PRO A 146 2.37 -9.32 7.29
C PRO A 146 3.26 -10.57 7.40
N TRP A 147 2.62 -11.74 7.39
CA TRP A 147 3.28 -13.03 7.62
C TRP A 147 4.33 -13.37 6.58
N THR A 148 4.06 -13.09 5.30
CA THR A 148 4.98 -13.43 4.20
C THR A 148 6.30 -12.69 4.35
N GLU A 149 6.21 -11.39 4.63
CA GLU A 149 7.31 -10.45 4.78
C GLU A 149 8.11 -10.73 6.06
N THR A 150 7.47 -11.30 7.09
CA THR A 150 8.14 -11.66 8.35
C THR A 150 8.77 -13.06 8.31
N LEU A 151 8.14 -14.04 7.65
CA LEU A 151 8.60 -15.43 7.64
C LEU A 151 9.83 -15.63 6.77
N ILE A 152 9.90 -15.00 5.60
CA ILE A 152 11.05 -15.11 4.69
C ILE A 152 12.38 -14.75 5.40
N PRO A 153 12.53 -13.57 6.03
CA PRO A 153 13.77 -13.25 6.72
C PRO A 153 14.01 -14.10 7.96
N ALA A 154 12.96 -14.51 8.67
CA ALA A 154 13.10 -15.42 9.80
C ALA A 154 13.68 -16.78 9.36
N VAL A 155 13.17 -17.35 8.27
CA VAL A 155 13.68 -18.60 7.70
C VAL A 155 15.12 -18.43 7.19
N LEU A 156 15.42 -17.32 6.48
CA LEU A 156 16.78 -17.05 6.01
C LEU A 156 17.77 -16.90 7.17
N ALA A 157 17.37 -16.22 8.26
CA ALA A 157 18.18 -16.09 9.46
C ALA A 157 18.43 -17.44 10.13
N LEU A 158 17.41 -18.30 10.22
CA LEU A 158 17.54 -19.67 10.75
C LEU A 158 18.46 -20.53 9.89
N LEU A 159 18.33 -20.46 8.56
CA LEU A 159 19.20 -21.18 7.62
C LEU A 159 20.65 -20.70 7.71
N GLY A 160 20.87 -19.39 7.79
CA GLY A 160 22.20 -18.80 7.97
C GLY A 160 22.84 -19.23 9.30
N ALA A 161 22.07 -19.21 10.40
CA ALA A 161 22.53 -19.68 11.70
C ALA A 161 22.87 -21.18 11.68
N ALA A 162 22.03 -22.01 11.07
CA ALA A 162 22.28 -23.44 10.93
C ALA A 162 23.56 -23.71 10.14
N ALA A 163 23.79 -23.02 9.01
CA ALA A 163 25.00 -23.14 8.22
C ALA A 163 26.27 -22.73 8.98
N ALA A 164 26.21 -21.64 9.75
CA ALA A 164 27.34 -21.20 10.58
C ALA A 164 27.66 -22.22 11.69
N ILE A 165 26.64 -22.79 12.32
CA ILE A 165 26.78 -23.80 13.36
C ILE A 165 27.39 -25.09 12.78
N THR A 166 26.90 -25.59 11.65
CA THR A 166 27.44 -26.82 11.03
C THR A 166 28.88 -26.63 10.58
N ALA A 167 29.22 -25.50 9.95
CA ALA A 167 30.60 -25.17 9.58
C ALA A 167 31.51 -25.11 10.81
N GLY A 168 31.07 -24.48 11.89
CA GLY A 168 31.79 -24.44 13.16
C GLY A 168 32.01 -25.81 13.80
N MET A 169 31.03 -26.71 13.73
CA MET A 169 31.17 -28.09 14.21
C MET A 169 32.16 -28.90 13.37
N VAL A 170 32.10 -28.80 12.04
CA VAL A 170 33.02 -29.47 11.12
C VAL A 170 34.45 -28.99 11.36
N PHE A 171 34.66 -27.68 11.47
CA PHE A 171 35.99 -27.10 11.72
C PHE A 171 36.60 -27.58 13.04
N ARG A 172 35.80 -27.66 14.11
CA ARG A 172 36.24 -28.19 15.41
C ARG A 172 36.64 -29.68 15.32
N ARG A 173 35.89 -30.49 14.56
CA ARG A 173 36.20 -31.92 14.38
C ARG A 173 37.48 -32.15 13.58
N VAL A 174 37.72 -31.38 12.52
CA VAL A 174 38.94 -31.49 11.72
C VAL A 174 40.18 -31.12 12.56
N ARG A 175 40.07 -30.09 13.41
CA ARG A 175 41.17 -29.66 14.27
C ARG A 175 41.50 -30.69 15.37
N ALA A 176 40.49 -31.35 15.93
CA ALA A 176 40.68 -32.38 16.95
C ALA A 176 41.19 -33.73 16.41
N ALA A 177 41.19 -33.94 15.10
CA ALA A 177 41.69 -35.16 14.45
C ALA A 177 43.12 -35.00 13.89
N GLY A 178 43.72 -33.81 14.01
CA GLY A 178 45.07 -33.49 13.54
C GLY A 178 46.11 -33.32 14.65
N ASP A 179 45.71 -33.45 15.91
CA ASP A 179 46.58 -33.60 17.09
C ASP A 179 46.66 -35.08 17.49
#